data_AF-A0A967ZCC6-F1
#
_entry.id   AF-A0A967ZCC6-F1
#
_cell.length_a   1.000
_cell.length_b   1.000
_cell.length_c   1.000
_cell.angle_alpha   90.00
_cell.angle_beta   90.00
_cell.angle_gamma   90.00
#
_symmetry.space_group_name_H-M   'P 1'
#
loop_
_entity.id
_entity.type
_entity.pdbx_description
1 polymer ?
#
loop_
_entity_poly.entity_id
_entity_poly.type
_entity_poly.pdbx_seq_one_letter_code
_entity_poly.pdbx_strand_id
1 'polypeptide(L)' 'MAWSDLFAGLAFYLIIEGLLPFASPPAWRRALAGLAQLDDNQLRGFGLGIVIAGLAILFLVRG' A
#
# COMPACT_ATOMS: atom_id res chain seq x y z
N MET A 1 -21.17 -9.24 10.37
CA MET A 1 -19.78 -9.36 10.86
C MET A 1 -18.78 -9.26 9.71
N ALA A 2 -18.74 -10.16 8.73
CA ALA A 2 -17.73 -10.06 7.64
C ALA A 2 -17.74 -8.71 6.85
N TRP A 3 -18.92 -8.16 6.57
CA TRP A 3 -19.04 -6.89 5.85
C TRP A 3 -18.54 -5.68 6.66
N SER A 4 -18.82 -5.63 7.96
CA SER A 4 -18.33 -4.54 8.82
C SER A 4 -16.81 -4.56 8.95
N ASP A 5 -16.22 -5.76 9.03
CA ASP A 5 -14.76 -5.92 9.15
C ASP A 5 -14.07 -5.54 7.83
N LEU A 6 -14.68 -5.85 6.69
CA LEU A 6 -14.21 -5.40 5.37
C LEU A 6 -14.22 -3.87 5.26
N PHE A 7 -15.33 -3.22 5.65
CA PHE A 7 -15.41 -1.76 5.63
C PHE A 7 -14.45 -1.11 6.62
N ALA A 8 -14.22 -1.72 7.79
CA ALA A 8 -13.23 -1.24 8.75
C ALA A 8 -11.80 -1.34 8.19
N GLY A 9 -11.45 -2.48 7.57
CA GLY A 9 -10.16 -2.64 6.90
C GLY A 9 -9.96 -1.64 5.76
N LEU A 10 -11.00 -1.40 4.96
CA LEU A 10 -10.97 -0.40 3.90
C LEU A 10 -10.81 1.03 4.46
N ALA A 11 -11.49 1.35 5.56
CA ALA A 11 -11.35 2.65 6.22
C ALA A 11 -9.91 2.85 6.72
N PHE A 12 -9.28 1.84 7.33
CA PHE A 12 -7.88 1.91 7.72
C PHE A 12 -6.93 2.09 6.54
N TYR A 13 -7.14 1.35 5.45
CA TYR A 13 -6.36 1.52 4.22
C TYR A 13 -6.44 2.96 3.71
N LEU A 14 -7.65 3.53 3.62
CA LEU A 14 -7.85 4.91 3.17
C LEU A 14 -7.21 5.93 4.12
N ILE A 15 -7.30 5.73 5.43
CA ILE A 15 -6.65 6.61 6.42
C ILE A 15 -5.14 6.60 6.21
N ILE A 16 -4.53 5.42 6.07
CA ILE A 16 -3.07 5.29 5.89
C ILE A 16 -2.65 5.90 4.54
N GLU A 17 -3.39 5.62 3.47
CA GLU A 17 -3.11 6.12 2.12
C GLU A 17 -3.24 7.65 2.05
N GLY A 18 -4.22 8.22 2.75
CA GLY A 18 -4.42 9.67 2.86
C GLY A 18 -3.48 10.38 3.84
N LEU A 19 -2.84 9.66 4.78
CA LEU A 19 -2.02 10.28 5.83
C LEU A 19 -0.76 10.94 5.28
N LEU A 20 -0.04 10.27 4.39
CA LEU A 20 1.18 10.82 3.74
C LEU A 20 0.91 12.08 2.90
N PRO A 21 -0.07 12.09 1.97
CA PRO A 21 -0.38 13.29 1.19
C PRO A 21 -0.93 14.42 2.07
N PHE A 22 -1.64 14.12 3.15
CA PHE A 22 -2.12 15.13 4.11
C PHE A 22 -0.98 15.72 4.96
N ALA A 23 -0.12 14.87 5.52
CA ALA A 23 0.96 15.29 6.41
C ALA A 23 2.08 16.03 5.68
N SER A 24 2.45 15.59 4.47
CA SER A 24 3.54 16.21 3.70
C SER A 24 3.37 16.07 2.18
N PRO A 25 2.54 16.94 1.56
CA PRO A 25 2.36 16.95 0.10
C PRO A 25 3.66 16.99 -0.72
N PRO A 26 4.72 17.75 -0.32
CA PRO A 26 5.98 17.78 -1.05
C PRO A 26 6.73 16.44 -1.03
N ALA A 27 6.77 15.76 0.11
CA ALA A 27 7.45 14.48 0.24
C ALA A 27 6.72 13.39 -0.56
N TRP A 28 5.38 13.40 -0.50
CA TRP A 28 4.54 12.51 -1.32
C TRP A 28 4.82 12.68 -2.81
N ARG A 29 4.81 13.92 -3.32
CA ARG A 29 5.14 14.21 -4.72
C ARG A 29 6.53 13.73 -5.12
N ARG A 30 7.53 13.90 -4.25
CA ARG A 30 8.90 13.44 -4.52
C ARG A 30 9.00 11.91 -4.56
N ALA A 31 8.30 11.21 -3.67
CA ALA A 31 8.25 9.75 -3.66
C ALA A 31 7.58 9.21 -4.94
N LEU A 32 6.44 9.78 -5.34
CA LEU A 32 5.77 9.42 -6.59
C LEU A 32 6.64 9.69 -7.82
N ALA A 33 7.33 10.83 -7.86
CA ALA A 33 8.26 11.15 -8.95
C ALA A 33 9.42 10.14 -9.04
N GLY A 34 9.93 9.65 -7.90
CA GLY A 34 10.93 8.59 -7.87
C GLY A 34 10.39 7.26 -8.37
N LEU A 35 9.17 6.89 -7.98
CA LEU A 35 8.51 5.67 -8.47
C LEU A 35 8.23 5.74 -9.98
N ALA A 36 7.85 6.91 -10.49
CA ALA A 36 7.60 7.13 -11.91
C ALA A 36 8.86 7.09 -12.79
N GLN A 37 10.06 7.16 -12.19
CA GLN A 37 11.33 7.00 -12.89
C GLN A 37 11.81 5.55 -12.99
N LEU A 38 11.14 4.61 -12.30
CA LEU A 38 11.47 3.20 -12.38
C LEU A 38 10.97 2.60 -13.69
N ASP A 39 11.77 1.74 -14.32
CA ASP A 39 11.33 0.96 -15.48
C ASP A 39 10.19 0.01 -15.09
N ASP A 40 9.30 -0.30 -16.04
CA ASP A 40 8.14 -1.16 -15.85
C ASP A 40 8.49 -2.51 -15.20
N ASN A 41 9.62 -3.11 -15.55
CA ASN A 41 10.06 -4.38 -14.96
C ASN A 41 10.43 -4.24 -13.48
N GLN A 42 11.06 -3.14 -13.08
CA GLN A 42 11.42 -2.87 -11.69
C GLN A 42 10.16 -2.60 -10.86
N LEU A 43 9.23 -1.80 -11.41
CA LEU A 43 7.97 -1.50 -10.76
C LEU A 43 7.11 -2.75 -10.57
N ARG A 44 7.07 -3.65 -11.57
CA ARG A 44 6.41 -4.95 -11.46
C ARG A 44 7.06 -5.85 -10.41
N GLY A 45 8.40 -5.92 -10.38
CA GLY A 45 9.12 -6.70 -9.37
C GLY A 45 8.85 -6.21 -7.95
N PHE A 46 8.89 -4.89 -7.75
CA PHE A 46 8.55 -4.26 -6.48
C PHE A 46 7.09 -4.54 -6.07
N GLY A 47 6.15 -4.38 -7.00
CA GLY A 47 4.73 -4.69 -6.77
C GLY A 47 4.50 -6.15 -6.39
N LEU A 48 5.15 -7.09 -7.08
CA LEU A 48 5.09 -8.52 -6.76
C LEU A 48 5.65 -8.80 -5.35
N GLY A 49 6.76 -8.17 -4.98
CA GLY A 49 7.33 -8.30 -3.64
C GLY A 49 6.36 -7.86 -2.54
N ILE A 50 5.67 -6.73 -2.74
CA ILE A 50 4.65 -6.24 -1.80
C ILE A 50 3.48 -7.21 -1.70
N VAL A 51 2.98 -7.72 -2.84
CA VAL A 51 1.87 -8.68 -2.86
C VAL A 51 2.24 -9.96 -2.10
N ILE A 52 3.43 -10.52 -2.35
CA ILE A 52 3.91 -11.73 -1.67
C ILE A 52 4.06 -11.48 -0.16
N ALA A 53 4.65 -10.35 0.23
CA ALA A 53 4.79 -9.99 1.63
C ALA A 53 3.43 -9.82 2.32
N GLY A 54 2.47 -9.17 1.66
CA GLY A 54 1.10 -9.02 2.16
C GLY A 54 0.38 -10.35 2.32
N LEU A 55 0.51 -11.26 1.35
CA LEU A 55 -0.02 -12.62 1.44
C LEU A 55 0.64 -13.42 2.57
N ALA A 56 1.95 -13.29 2.76
CA ALA A 56 2.65 -13.95 3.86
C ALA A 56 2.18 -13.45 5.23
N ILE A 57 2.03 -12.13 5.41
CA ILE A 57 1.49 -11.55 6.65
C ILE A 57 0.05 -12.01 6.88
N LEU A 58 -0.80 -11.99 5.84
CA LEU A 58 -2.17 -12.47 5.94
C LEU A 58 -2.23 -13.94 6.35
N PHE A 59 -1.38 -14.78 5.77
CA PHE A 59 -1.28 -16.19 6.12
C PHE A 59 -0.77 -16.40 7.55
N LEU A 60 0.14 -15.57 8.05
CA LEU A 60 0.61 -15.66 9.44
C LEU A 60 -0.43 -15.18 10.47
N VAL A 61 -1.23 -14.17 10.13
CA VAL A 61 -2.22 -13.57 11.05
C VAL A 61 -3.54 -14.35 11.03
N ARG A 62 -3.90 -14.96 9.91
CA ARG A 62 -5.20 -15.62 9.67
C ARG A 62 -5.10 -17.13 9.47
N GLY A 63 -3.90 -17.66 9.23
CA GLY A 63 -3.63 -19.10 9.10
C GLY A 63 -3.39 -19.79 10.43
#